data_AF-A0A3A9VXK6-F1
#
_entry.id   AF-A0A3A9VXK6-F1
#
_cell.length_a   1.000
_cell.length_b   1.000
_cell.length_c   1.000
_cell.angle_alpha   90.00
_cell.angle_beta   90.00
_cell.angle_gamma   90.00
#
_symmetry.space_group_name_H-M   'P 1'
#
loop_
_entity.id
_entity.type
_entity.pdbx_description
1 polymer ?
#
loop_
_entity_poly.entity_id
_entity_poly.type
_entity_poly.pdbx_seq_one_letter_code
_entity_poly.pdbx_strand_id
1 'polypeptide(L)'
;MGSIGGYRPELVRRRGIAAALLNASGTGAGYLYLRLRARACASWVGTALLILAANAWNAAGTPLLWIPLYTAWLAAQVVDGYRRPRHLPVPDPAAPTGRPWVPFATGGVLLLLVASGLAWYRALPTEALERAERAHAARDCADALAHYARASASRYEFVLSPASADARTGRDACAVALDAEASAGRGDYRGAVRGYESYLALYDGAPPWTGAEQRLGQVRLLAADALAEAATGPTADDLGAAYGAAVAAYTAVRAQHPGTAEAAHVPERLDALYAAGTADLAERPCETVADLRALEDLAAVESDEAERLASRARSDLPGAQFACGEARFAEGAFCEAGDAFEAVLALAAATPERLTEAEDSVGRSLYECGVTHYDAERYGQARDALERLVDGYPDDGRASVAEDLLIAVEIREVNEGRTGELPEPTPVGTAPGGTVTVKVVNDSPEALEILWTGPETGTATLDACADCTTRGELDGVFGEACGTDAERPAETLTLAPGAYELVIRTTTGAFLSPHAGAWHLSAGTAYEDCYALASDAT
;
A
#
# COMPACT_ATOMS: atom_id res chain seq x y z
N MET A 1 -2.19 -105.21 44.74
CA MET A 1 -2.66 -103.89 45.23
C MET A 1 -1.67 -102.82 44.81
N GLY A 2 -2.05 -101.99 43.82
CA GLY A 2 -1.24 -100.87 43.33
C GLY A 2 -1.47 -99.62 44.18
N SER A 3 -0.38 -99.01 44.65
CA SER A 3 -0.40 -97.67 45.22
C SER A 3 -0.46 -96.65 44.08
N ILE A 4 -1.60 -95.96 44.00
CA ILE A 4 -1.86 -94.85 43.08
C ILE A 4 -0.87 -93.73 43.38
N GLY A 5 -0.15 -93.29 42.33
CA GLY A 5 0.97 -92.37 42.40
C GLY A 5 0.66 -91.08 43.17
N GLY A 6 1.55 -90.76 44.12
CA GLY A 6 1.46 -89.58 44.96
C GLY A 6 1.45 -88.29 44.14
N TYR A 7 0.33 -87.58 44.18
CA TYR A 7 0.20 -86.20 43.74
C TYR A 7 1.19 -85.33 44.55
N ARG A 8 2.20 -84.76 43.89
CA ARG A 8 3.18 -83.84 44.51
C ARG A 8 2.82 -82.38 44.17
N PRO A 9 1.97 -81.71 44.96
CA PRO A 9 1.50 -80.34 44.66
C PRO A 9 2.64 -79.33 44.55
N GLU A 10 3.70 -79.50 45.36
CA GLU A 10 4.87 -78.62 45.35
C GLU A 10 5.67 -78.68 44.03
N LEU A 11 5.74 -79.85 43.38
CA LEU A 11 6.46 -80.00 42.11
C LEU A 11 5.68 -79.35 40.96
N VAL A 12 4.35 -79.54 40.93
CA VAL A 12 3.46 -78.90 39.95
C VAL A 12 3.49 -77.38 40.11
N ARG A 13 3.46 -76.89 41.36
CA ARG A 13 3.56 -75.46 41.68
C ARG A 13 4.91 -74.87 41.24
N ARG A 14 6.04 -75.52 41.57
CA ARG A 14 7.38 -75.06 41.14
C ARG A 14 7.53 -75.01 39.62
N ARG A 15 7.00 -76.00 38.90
CA ARG A 15 6.99 -76.02 37.41
C ARG A 15 6.11 -74.93 36.83
N GLY A 16 4.96 -74.65 37.44
CA GLY A 16 4.10 -73.52 37.09
C GLY A 16 4.80 -72.19 37.26
N ILE A 17 5.47 -71.96 38.40
CA ILE A 17 6.21 -70.72 38.66
C ILE A 17 7.37 -70.57 37.68
N ALA A 18 8.13 -71.64 37.42
CA ALA A 18 9.23 -71.62 36.45
C ALA A 18 8.75 -71.29 35.03
N ALA A 19 7.66 -71.91 34.56
CA ALA A 19 7.08 -71.63 33.25
C ALA A 19 6.52 -70.21 33.16
N ALA A 20 5.89 -69.72 34.24
CA ALA A 20 5.37 -68.35 34.34
C ALA A 20 6.50 -67.30 34.24
N LEU A 21 7.61 -67.49 34.97
CA LEU A 21 8.77 -66.60 34.92
C LEU A 21 9.45 -66.60 33.54
N LEU A 22 9.58 -67.77 32.90
CA LEU A 22 10.12 -67.87 31.55
C LEU A 22 9.20 -67.18 30.53
N ASN A 23 7.88 -67.32 30.64
CA ASN A 23 6.92 -66.63 29.78
C ASN A 23 6.83 -65.12 30.05
N ALA A 24 7.17 -64.66 31.26
CA ALA A 24 7.21 -63.23 31.58
C ALA A 24 8.22 -62.45 30.72
N SER A 25 9.24 -63.14 30.18
CA SER A 25 10.17 -62.55 29.20
C SER A 25 9.55 -62.25 27.84
N GLY A 26 8.32 -62.71 27.56
CA GLY A 26 7.66 -62.56 26.27
C GLY A 26 8.18 -63.48 25.15
N THR A 27 9.20 -64.31 25.43
CA THR A 27 9.84 -65.19 24.43
C THR A 27 9.11 -66.52 24.21
N GLY A 28 8.09 -66.85 25.03
CA GLY A 28 7.43 -68.16 25.02
C GLY A 28 8.29 -69.31 25.57
N ALA A 29 9.42 -69.02 26.21
CA ALA A 29 10.37 -70.01 26.73
C ALA A 29 9.75 -70.97 27.78
N GLY A 30 8.70 -70.55 28.49
CA GLY A 30 7.98 -71.39 29.44
C GLY A 30 7.22 -72.53 28.74
N TYR A 31 6.68 -72.30 27.54
CA TYR A 31 6.07 -73.36 26.74
C TYR A 31 7.09 -74.36 26.21
N LEU A 32 8.28 -73.89 25.83
CA LEU A 32 9.39 -74.77 25.43
C LEU A 32 9.90 -75.61 26.60
N TYR A 33 10.02 -75.01 27.80
CA TYR A 33 10.35 -75.72 29.04
C TYR A 33 9.33 -76.84 29.35
N LEU A 34 8.04 -76.59 29.09
CA LEU A 34 6.97 -77.58 29.23
C LEU A 34 6.83 -78.53 28.02
N ARG A 35 7.68 -78.40 26.99
CA ARG A 35 7.63 -79.14 25.71
C ARG A 35 6.34 -78.94 24.89
N LEU A 36 5.62 -77.84 25.12
CA LEU A 36 4.38 -77.47 24.44
C LEU A 36 4.66 -76.65 23.17
N ARG A 37 5.23 -77.28 22.13
CA ARG A 37 5.66 -76.59 20.90
C ARG A 37 4.54 -75.83 20.19
N ALA A 38 3.33 -76.39 20.11
CA ALA A 38 2.19 -75.72 19.47
C ALA A 38 1.82 -74.40 20.17
N ARG A 39 1.99 -74.32 21.50
CA ARG A 39 1.72 -73.09 22.26
C ARG A 39 2.84 -72.07 22.15
N ALA A 40 4.10 -72.53 22.08
CA ALA A 40 5.21 -71.66 21.74
C ALA A 40 4.96 -70.99 20.38
N CYS A 41 4.60 -71.78 19.36
CA CYS A 41 4.23 -71.24 18.04
C CYS A 41 3.05 -70.27 18.12
N ALA A 42 1.96 -70.63 18.83
CA ALA A 42 0.81 -69.74 18.98
C ALA A 42 1.17 -68.43 19.70
N SER A 43 2.05 -68.47 20.70
CA SER A 43 2.53 -67.26 21.38
C SER A 43 3.37 -66.37 20.46
N TRP A 44 4.21 -66.96 19.61
CA TRP A 44 5.00 -66.19 18.64
C TRP A 44 4.12 -65.57 17.56
N VAL A 45 3.15 -66.33 17.02
CA VAL A 45 2.19 -65.81 16.04
C VAL A 45 1.35 -64.69 16.66
N GLY A 46 0.84 -64.86 17.88
CA GLY A 46 0.08 -63.82 18.56
C GLY A 46 0.89 -62.56 18.83
N THR A 47 2.15 -62.68 19.29
CA THR A 47 3.04 -61.54 19.45
C THR A 47 3.35 -60.87 18.10
N ALA A 48 3.58 -61.64 17.03
CA ALA A 48 3.82 -61.11 15.69
C ALA A 48 2.62 -60.33 15.16
N LEU A 49 1.40 -60.87 15.31
CA LEU A 49 0.15 -60.18 14.93
C LEU A 49 -0.05 -58.88 15.72
N LEU A 50 0.27 -58.89 17.03
CA LEU A 50 0.17 -57.71 17.87
C LEU A 50 1.16 -56.61 17.44
N ILE A 51 2.39 -56.98 17.07
CA ILE A 51 3.38 -56.06 16.51
C ILE A 51 2.92 -55.49 15.17
N LEU A 52 2.39 -56.33 14.27
CA LEU A 52 1.86 -55.90 12.97
C LEU A 52 0.67 -54.94 13.13
N ALA A 53 -0.23 -55.20 14.07
CA ALA A 53 -1.35 -54.32 14.38
C ALA A 53 -0.88 -52.98 14.99
N ALA A 54 0.09 -53.02 15.91
CA ALA A 54 0.69 -51.83 16.50
C ALA A 54 1.33 -50.92 15.43
N ASN A 55 1.94 -51.53 14.40
CA ASN A 55 2.48 -50.82 13.25
C ASN A 55 1.41 -50.13 12.42
N ALA A 56 0.38 -50.90 12.03
CA ALA A 56 -0.68 -50.41 11.15
C ALA A 56 -1.45 -49.21 11.73
N TRP A 57 -1.43 -49.05 13.05
CA TRP A 57 -2.15 -48.00 13.77
C TRP A 57 -1.23 -47.00 14.51
N ASN A 58 0.03 -46.86 14.07
CA ASN A 58 0.97 -45.85 14.58
C ASN A 58 1.05 -45.83 16.12
N ALA A 59 1.33 -46.98 16.73
CA ALA A 59 1.39 -47.13 18.19
C ALA A 59 2.35 -46.15 18.88
N ALA A 60 3.38 -45.66 18.18
CA ALA A 60 4.31 -44.65 18.68
C ALA A 60 3.61 -43.32 19.06
N GLY A 61 2.55 -42.94 18.35
CA GLY A 61 1.75 -41.75 18.66
C GLY A 61 0.65 -41.96 19.72
N THR A 62 0.37 -43.20 20.12
CA THR A 62 -0.73 -43.54 21.06
C THR A 62 -0.29 -44.58 22.13
N PRO A 63 0.81 -44.33 22.87
CA PRO A 63 1.38 -45.34 23.77
C PRO A 63 0.41 -45.82 24.86
N LEU A 64 -0.52 -44.96 25.28
CA LEU A 64 -1.52 -45.26 26.33
C LEU A 64 -2.49 -46.40 25.96
N LEU A 65 -2.70 -46.66 24.67
CA LEU A 65 -3.55 -47.77 24.22
C LEU A 65 -2.78 -49.09 24.13
N TRP A 66 -1.54 -49.04 23.62
CA TRP A 66 -0.78 -50.22 23.25
C TRP A 66 -0.04 -50.87 24.42
N ILE A 67 0.43 -50.06 25.38
CA ILE A 67 1.07 -50.56 26.60
C ILE A 67 0.16 -51.53 27.39
N PRO A 68 -1.11 -51.19 27.72
CA PRO A 68 -1.98 -52.11 28.45
C PRO A 68 -2.35 -53.35 27.63
N LEU A 69 -2.55 -53.22 26.32
CA LEU A 69 -2.86 -54.36 25.44
C LEU A 69 -1.72 -55.38 25.41
N TYR A 70 -0.47 -54.91 25.25
CA TYR A 70 0.71 -55.76 25.30
C TYR A 70 0.93 -56.37 26.69
N THR A 71 0.69 -55.59 27.75
CA THR A 71 0.78 -56.07 29.14
C THR A 71 -0.25 -57.16 29.42
N ALA A 72 -1.49 -57.02 28.94
CA ALA A 72 -2.54 -58.03 29.06
C ALA A 72 -2.18 -59.31 28.29
N TRP A 73 -1.62 -59.19 27.08
CA TRP A 73 -1.11 -60.32 26.30
C TRP A 73 -0.01 -61.09 27.04
N LEU A 74 0.97 -60.39 27.63
CA LEU A 74 2.01 -61.03 28.45
C LEU A 74 1.43 -61.68 29.71
N ALA A 75 0.52 -61.00 30.41
CA ALA A 75 -0.14 -61.53 31.60
C ALA A 75 -0.92 -62.83 31.27
N ALA A 76 -1.60 -62.89 30.11
CA ALA A 76 -2.27 -64.09 29.66
C ALA A 76 -1.30 -65.26 29.46
N GLN A 77 -0.11 -65.01 28.88
CA GLN A 77 0.92 -66.04 28.70
C GLN A 77 1.53 -66.52 30.03
N VAL A 78 1.72 -65.61 30.99
CA VAL A 78 2.20 -65.92 32.34
C VAL A 78 1.17 -66.78 33.08
N VAL A 79 -0.11 -66.38 33.05
CA VAL A 79 -1.21 -67.10 33.71
C VAL A 79 -1.43 -68.49 33.08
N ASP A 80 -1.40 -68.60 31.76
CA ASP A 80 -1.52 -69.89 31.09
C ASP A 80 -0.32 -70.79 31.39
N GLY A 81 0.90 -70.27 31.31
CA GLY A 81 2.12 -70.99 31.70
C GLY A 81 2.09 -71.50 33.15
N TYR A 82 1.53 -70.72 34.08
CA TYR A 82 1.33 -71.13 35.48
C TYR A 82 0.28 -72.25 35.64
N ARG A 83 -0.81 -72.20 34.87
CA ARG A 83 -1.94 -73.13 35.03
C ARG A 83 -1.72 -74.49 34.36
N ARG A 84 -1.02 -74.53 33.22
CA ARG A 84 -0.92 -75.75 32.38
C ARG A 84 -0.24 -76.96 33.01
N PRO A 85 0.80 -76.85 33.86
CA PRO A 85 1.41 -78.00 34.49
C PRO A 85 0.46 -78.86 35.33
N ARG A 86 -0.70 -78.34 35.74
CA ARG A 86 -1.76 -79.09 36.45
C ARG A 86 -2.41 -80.18 35.60
N HIS A 87 -2.33 -80.06 34.26
CA HIS A 87 -2.97 -80.97 33.31
C HIS A 87 -1.96 -81.82 32.51
N LEU A 88 -0.66 -81.72 32.84
CA LEU A 88 0.38 -82.50 32.18
C LEU A 88 0.72 -83.74 33.01
N PRO A 89 1.11 -84.86 32.36
CA PRO A 89 1.57 -86.05 33.07
C PRO A 89 2.73 -85.72 34.04
N VAL A 90 2.65 -86.27 35.26
CA VAL A 90 3.73 -86.13 36.25
C VAL A 90 4.98 -86.87 35.71
N PRO A 91 6.18 -86.27 35.76
CA PRO A 91 7.40 -86.91 35.29
C PRO A 91 7.69 -88.21 36.03
N ASP A 92 8.29 -89.14 35.32
CA ASP A 92 8.85 -90.37 35.87
C ASP A 92 9.82 -90.05 37.04
N PRO A 93 9.60 -90.59 38.26
CA PRO A 93 10.48 -90.37 39.40
C PRO A 93 11.92 -90.87 39.19
N ALA A 94 12.16 -91.73 38.19
CA ALA A 94 13.50 -92.22 37.84
C ALA A 94 14.29 -91.28 36.90
N ALA A 95 13.67 -90.21 36.38
CA ALA A 95 14.37 -89.26 35.53
C ALA A 95 15.42 -88.45 36.33
N PRO A 96 16.66 -88.28 35.83
CA PRO A 96 17.69 -87.52 36.53
C PRO A 96 17.18 -86.11 36.85
N THR A 97 17.29 -85.73 38.12
CA THR A 97 16.89 -84.41 38.59
C THR A 97 17.86 -83.37 38.07
N GLY A 98 17.49 -82.70 36.97
CA GLY A 98 18.17 -81.48 36.55
C GLY A 98 18.22 -80.46 37.70
N ARG A 99 19.26 -79.62 37.72
CA ARG A 99 19.45 -78.59 38.76
C ARG A 99 18.20 -77.70 38.88
N PRO A 100 17.51 -77.66 40.04
CA PRO A 100 16.17 -77.06 40.16
C PRO A 100 16.15 -75.52 40.02
N TRP A 101 17.31 -74.86 40.15
CA TRP A 101 17.45 -73.40 40.04
C TRP A 101 17.62 -72.90 38.60
N VAL A 102 18.03 -73.78 37.66
CA VAL A 102 18.33 -73.42 36.27
C VAL A 102 17.18 -72.69 35.56
N PRO A 103 15.91 -73.12 35.61
CA PRO A 103 14.85 -72.40 34.90
C PRO A 103 14.53 -71.03 35.51
N PHE A 104 14.75 -70.85 36.81
CA PHE A 104 14.59 -69.56 37.48
C PHE A 104 15.72 -68.59 37.10
N ALA A 105 16.97 -69.05 37.12
CA ALA A 105 18.11 -68.25 36.66
C ALA A 105 17.98 -67.91 35.16
N THR A 106 17.54 -68.87 34.35
CA THR A 106 17.29 -68.65 32.90
C THR A 106 16.20 -67.62 32.69
N GLY A 107 15.07 -67.70 33.42
CA GLY A 107 14.00 -66.70 33.35
C GLY A 107 14.48 -65.31 33.78
N GLY A 108 15.24 -65.19 34.87
CA GLY A 108 15.82 -63.94 35.32
C GLY A 108 16.81 -63.33 34.31
N VAL A 109 17.71 -64.15 33.75
CA VAL A 109 18.67 -63.73 32.72
C VAL A 109 17.95 -63.29 31.44
N LEU A 110 16.95 -64.04 30.97
CA LEU A 110 16.15 -63.66 29.80
C LEU A 110 15.43 -62.33 30.00
N LEU A 111 14.83 -62.11 31.18
CA LEU A 111 14.21 -60.84 31.53
C LEU A 111 15.22 -59.69 31.51
N LEU A 112 16.40 -59.88 32.12
CA LEU A 112 17.47 -58.87 32.12
C LEU A 112 17.97 -58.57 30.71
N LEU A 113 18.16 -59.58 29.86
CA LEU A 113 18.59 -59.42 28.47
C LEU A 113 17.54 -58.66 27.65
N VAL A 114 16.26 -59.00 27.77
CA VAL A 114 15.17 -58.30 27.08
C VAL A 114 15.06 -56.86 27.58
N ALA A 115 15.12 -56.64 28.90
CA ALA A 115 15.02 -55.30 29.48
C ALA A 115 16.22 -54.40 29.11
N SER A 116 17.45 -54.92 29.19
CA SER A 116 18.66 -54.17 28.81
C SER A 116 18.74 -53.92 27.31
N GLY A 117 18.37 -54.89 26.48
CA GLY A 117 18.26 -54.73 25.03
C GLY A 117 17.23 -53.66 24.65
N LEU A 118 16.05 -53.66 25.30
CA LEU A 118 15.02 -52.66 25.08
C LEU A 118 15.46 -51.26 25.55
N ALA A 119 16.12 -51.16 26.71
CA ALA A 119 16.65 -49.89 27.22
C ALA A 119 17.72 -49.31 26.29
N TRP A 120 18.68 -50.14 25.85
CA TRP A 120 19.70 -49.76 24.88
C TRP A 120 19.07 -49.32 23.55
N TYR A 121 18.11 -50.09 23.03
CA TYR A 121 17.44 -49.78 21.77
C TYR A 121 16.63 -48.48 21.83
N ARG A 122 16.06 -48.15 23.00
CA ARG A 122 15.37 -46.88 23.28
C ARG A 122 16.31 -45.68 23.42
N ALA A 123 17.53 -45.87 23.92
CA ALA A 123 18.49 -44.80 24.11
C ALA A 123 19.03 -44.21 22.79
N LEU A 124 19.19 -45.05 21.76
CA LEU A 124 19.76 -44.63 20.47
C LEU A 124 19.02 -43.46 19.78
N PRO A 125 17.67 -43.48 19.58
CA PRO A 125 16.97 -42.35 18.99
C PRO A 125 16.93 -41.12 19.90
N THR A 126 16.90 -41.29 21.24
CA THR A 126 16.89 -40.18 22.20
C THR A 126 18.20 -39.39 22.16
N GLU A 127 19.35 -40.05 22.18
CA GLU A 127 20.64 -39.36 22.07
C GLU A 127 20.79 -38.63 20.73
N ALA A 128 20.25 -39.20 19.65
CA ALA A 128 20.27 -38.56 18.34
C ALA A 128 19.34 -37.34 18.30
N LEU A 129 18.17 -37.42 18.93
CA LEU A 129 17.23 -36.30 19.06
C LEU A 129 17.85 -35.15 19.87
N GLU A 130 18.44 -35.43 21.03
CA GLU A 130 19.09 -34.40 21.86
C GLU A 130 20.23 -33.68 21.14
N ARG A 131 20.99 -34.40 20.29
CA ARG A 131 22.00 -33.78 19.42
C ARG A 131 21.35 -32.89 18.35
N ALA A 132 20.26 -33.36 17.74
CA ALA A 132 19.52 -32.61 16.74
C ALA A 132 18.95 -31.32 17.32
N GLU A 133 18.31 -31.38 18.48
CA GLU A 133 17.73 -30.20 19.16
C GLU A 133 18.80 -29.20 19.58
N ARG A 134 19.98 -29.66 20.02
CA ARG A 134 21.10 -28.76 20.32
C ARG A 134 21.62 -28.05 19.08
N ALA A 135 21.78 -28.77 17.96
CA ALA A 135 22.18 -28.16 16.70
C ALA A 135 21.10 -27.19 16.18
N HIS A 136 19.83 -27.57 16.29
CA HIS A 136 18.68 -26.73 15.93
C HIS A 136 18.61 -25.45 16.77
N ALA A 137 18.79 -25.56 18.09
CA ALA A 137 18.86 -24.41 18.99
C ALA A 137 20.03 -23.47 18.67
N ALA A 138 21.14 -24.00 18.15
CA ALA A 138 22.29 -23.24 17.66
C ALA A 138 22.10 -22.65 16.24
N ARG A 139 20.91 -22.81 15.64
CA ARG A 139 20.57 -22.47 14.24
C ARG A 139 21.38 -23.22 13.19
N ASP A 140 21.97 -24.35 13.55
CA ASP A 140 22.66 -25.24 12.61
C ASP A 140 21.69 -26.31 12.09
N CYS A 141 20.73 -25.88 11.27
CA CYS A 141 19.76 -26.80 10.68
C CYS A 141 20.44 -27.83 9.76
N ALA A 142 21.58 -27.52 9.16
CA ALA A 142 22.32 -28.45 8.31
C ALA A 142 22.82 -29.66 9.13
N ASP A 143 23.43 -29.42 10.29
CA ASP A 143 23.85 -30.48 11.22
C ASP A 143 22.64 -31.16 11.89
N ALA A 144 21.63 -30.38 12.31
CA ALA A 144 20.43 -30.90 12.95
C ALA A 144 19.68 -31.92 12.09
N LEU A 145 19.56 -31.67 10.78
CA LEU A 145 18.88 -32.56 9.83
C LEU A 145 19.51 -33.97 9.79
N ALA A 146 20.83 -34.08 9.88
CA ALA A 146 21.52 -35.38 9.92
C ALA A 146 21.22 -36.15 11.21
N HIS A 147 21.08 -35.44 12.32
CA HIS A 147 20.71 -36.02 13.61
C HIS A 147 19.22 -36.40 13.67
N TYR A 148 18.32 -35.56 13.16
CA TYR A 148 16.90 -35.86 13.03
C TYR A 148 16.63 -37.06 12.10
N ALA A 149 17.32 -37.15 10.96
CA ALA A 149 17.24 -38.30 10.07
C ALA A 149 17.68 -39.61 10.75
N ARG A 150 18.70 -39.53 11.61
CA ARG A 150 19.15 -40.69 12.40
C ARG A 150 18.11 -41.06 13.46
N ALA A 151 17.52 -40.10 14.16
CA ALA A 151 16.51 -40.34 15.20
C ALA A 151 15.16 -40.84 14.64
N SER A 152 14.79 -40.41 13.43
CA SER A 152 13.55 -40.79 12.74
C SER A 152 13.70 -41.97 11.76
N ALA A 153 14.84 -42.67 11.78
CA ALA A 153 15.08 -43.80 10.88
C ALA A 153 14.03 -44.91 11.07
N SER A 154 13.59 -45.54 9.97
CA SER A 154 12.52 -46.56 9.95
C SER A 154 12.73 -47.72 10.92
N ARG A 155 13.98 -48.09 11.23
CA ARG A 155 14.29 -49.10 12.25
C ARG A 155 13.72 -48.75 13.63
N TYR A 156 13.57 -47.47 13.96
CA TYR A 156 13.06 -47.02 15.26
C TYR A 156 11.54 -46.86 15.33
N GLU A 157 10.81 -47.14 14.25
CA GLU A 157 9.34 -47.02 14.19
C GLU A 157 8.63 -47.89 15.24
N PHE A 158 9.22 -49.03 15.59
CA PHE A 158 8.69 -49.97 16.59
C PHE A 158 9.13 -49.66 18.03
N VAL A 159 9.98 -48.66 18.21
CA VAL A 159 10.35 -48.18 19.53
C VAL A 159 9.21 -47.29 19.98
N LEU A 160 8.37 -47.78 20.90
CA LEU A 160 7.33 -47.00 21.58
C LEU A 160 7.99 -45.85 22.38
N SER A 161 8.46 -44.82 21.68
CA SER A 161 9.18 -43.64 22.15
C SER A 161 8.75 -42.45 21.30
N PRO A 162 8.43 -41.30 21.93
CA PRO A 162 8.04 -40.09 21.20
C PRO A 162 9.18 -39.53 20.33
N ALA A 163 10.44 -39.86 20.65
CA ALA A 163 11.62 -39.29 20.00
C ALA A 163 11.65 -39.42 18.47
N SER A 164 11.07 -40.49 17.91
CA SER A 164 11.02 -40.67 16.44
C SER A 164 9.96 -39.77 15.77
N ALA A 165 8.87 -39.47 16.48
CA ALA A 165 7.85 -38.53 16.01
C ALA A 165 8.35 -37.09 16.14
N ASP A 166 8.92 -36.74 17.30
CA ASP A 166 9.50 -35.41 17.55
C ASP A 166 10.63 -35.11 16.55
N ALA A 167 11.44 -36.11 16.20
CA ALA A 167 12.48 -35.96 15.18
C ALA A 167 11.94 -35.69 13.77
N ARG A 168 10.75 -36.18 13.41
CA ARG A 168 10.11 -35.85 12.13
C ARG A 168 9.64 -34.41 12.13
N THR A 169 8.96 -33.98 13.19
CA THR A 169 8.57 -32.57 13.38
C THR A 169 9.78 -31.65 13.31
N GLY A 170 10.88 -31.99 13.98
CA GLY A 170 12.12 -31.21 13.95
C GLY A 170 12.77 -31.13 12.57
N ARG A 171 12.77 -32.22 11.81
CA ARG A 171 13.26 -32.22 10.43
C ARG A 171 12.43 -31.30 9.54
N ASP A 172 11.11 -31.42 9.62
CA ASP A 172 10.18 -30.63 8.80
C ASP A 172 10.26 -29.14 9.19
N ALA A 173 10.41 -28.84 10.48
CA ALA A 173 10.64 -27.48 10.98
C ALA A 173 11.96 -26.88 10.50
N CYS A 174 13.07 -27.63 10.54
CA CYS A 174 14.35 -27.15 9.98
C CYS A 174 14.23 -26.82 8.48
N ALA A 175 13.48 -27.62 7.72
CA ALA A 175 13.26 -27.35 6.30
C ALA A 175 12.48 -26.04 6.09
N VAL A 176 11.43 -25.80 6.87
CA VAL A 176 10.66 -24.54 6.83
C VAL A 176 11.53 -23.34 7.22
N ALA A 177 12.33 -23.44 8.27
CA ALA A 177 13.21 -22.35 8.71
C ALA A 177 14.29 -22.01 7.67
N LEU A 178 14.86 -23.01 7.00
CA LEU A 178 15.84 -22.80 5.92
C LEU A 178 15.22 -22.12 4.70
N ASP A 179 14.00 -22.50 4.32
CA ASP A 179 13.28 -21.85 3.21
C ASP A 179 12.89 -20.41 3.55
N ALA A 180 12.51 -20.14 4.80
CA ALA A 180 12.24 -18.79 5.29
C ALA A 180 13.48 -17.89 5.22
N GLU A 181 14.64 -18.37 5.71
CA GLU A 181 15.93 -17.64 5.60
C GLU A 181 16.34 -17.43 4.14
N ALA A 182 16.15 -18.44 3.28
CA ALA A 182 16.45 -18.31 1.86
C ALA A 182 15.55 -17.28 1.17
N SER A 183 14.27 -17.21 1.54
CA SER A 183 13.33 -16.22 1.03
C SER A 183 13.72 -14.81 1.48
N ALA A 184 14.07 -14.63 2.77
CA ALA A 184 14.59 -13.37 3.29
C ALA A 184 15.87 -12.94 2.57
N GLY A 185 16.79 -13.87 2.31
CA GLY A 185 18.04 -13.60 1.58
C GLY A 185 17.85 -13.20 0.12
N ARG A 186 16.68 -13.48 -0.48
CA ARG A 186 16.30 -13.02 -1.83
C ARG A 186 15.45 -11.75 -1.83
N GLY A 187 15.15 -11.17 -0.67
CA GLY A 187 14.23 -10.04 -0.53
C GLY A 187 12.74 -10.41 -0.59
N ASP A 188 12.37 -11.69 -0.63
CA ASP A 188 10.98 -12.14 -0.50
C ASP A 188 10.58 -12.17 0.99
N TYR A 189 10.41 -10.99 1.57
CA TYR A 189 10.07 -10.85 2.98
C TYR A 189 8.67 -11.39 3.31
N ARG A 190 7.73 -11.33 2.35
CA ARG A 190 6.38 -11.91 2.53
C ARG A 190 6.40 -13.43 2.60
N GLY A 191 7.25 -14.07 1.79
CA GLY A 191 7.54 -15.50 1.90
C GLY A 191 8.21 -15.84 3.23
N ALA A 192 9.22 -15.06 3.62
CA ALA A 192 9.96 -15.28 4.85
C ALA A 192 9.08 -15.17 6.12
N VAL A 193 8.24 -14.13 6.24
CA VAL A 193 7.30 -13.97 7.37
C VAL A 193 6.39 -15.19 7.51
N ARG A 194 5.76 -15.63 6.42
CA ARG A 194 4.91 -16.83 6.41
C ARG A 194 5.68 -18.09 6.82
N GLY A 195 6.94 -18.20 6.41
CA GLY A 195 7.83 -19.30 6.78
C GLY A 195 8.09 -19.36 8.29
N TYR A 196 8.43 -18.23 8.92
CA TYR A 196 8.64 -18.18 10.37
C TYR A 196 7.36 -18.39 11.18
N GLU A 197 6.23 -17.83 10.74
CA GLU A 197 4.93 -18.10 11.37
C GLU A 197 4.59 -19.60 11.31
N SER A 198 4.83 -20.23 10.17
CA SER A 198 4.65 -21.68 10.00
C SER A 198 5.59 -22.48 10.89
N TYR A 199 6.85 -22.05 11.01
CA TYR A 199 7.84 -22.67 11.90
C TYR A 199 7.42 -22.59 13.38
N LEU A 200 6.96 -21.42 13.84
CA LEU A 200 6.51 -21.22 15.22
C LEU A 200 5.24 -22.02 15.53
N ALA A 201 4.34 -22.14 14.55
CA ALA A 201 3.11 -22.92 14.67
C ALA A 201 3.36 -24.44 14.83
N LEU A 202 4.49 -24.97 14.36
CA LEU A 202 4.85 -26.39 14.55
C LEU A 202 5.17 -26.75 16.01
N TYR A 203 5.43 -25.76 16.86
CA TYR A 203 5.86 -25.94 18.25
C TYR A 203 4.95 -25.25 19.28
N ASP A 204 3.75 -24.83 18.89
CA ASP A 204 2.84 -24.05 19.74
C ASP A 204 3.54 -22.85 20.40
N GLY A 205 4.50 -22.22 19.70
CA GLY A 205 5.28 -21.07 20.20
C GLY A 205 6.49 -21.39 21.08
N ALA A 206 6.84 -22.67 21.30
CA ALA A 206 8.01 -23.09 22.08
C ALA A 206 9.03 -23.91 21.26
N PRO A 207 9.61 -23.35 20.18
CA PRO A 207 10.57 -24.06 19.34
C PRO A 207 11.94 -24.28 20.02
N PRO A 208 12.73 -25.27 19.57
CA PRO A 208 14.11 -25.47 20.05
C PRO A 208 15.01 -24.24 19.86
N TRP A 209 14.81 -23.50 18.75
CA TRP A 209 15.45 -22.22 18.54
C TRP A 209 14.64 -21.08 19.15
N THR A 210 15.06 -20.63 20.34
CA THR A 210 14.40 -19.57 21.12
C THR A 210 14.45 -18.17 20.48
N GLY A 211 15.36 -17.95 19.52
CA GLY A 211 15.50 -16.69 18.80
C GLY A 211 14.58 -16.55 17.58
N ALA A 212 13.71 -17.52 17.29
CA ALA A 212 12.84 -17.50 16.11
C ALA A 212 11.85 -16.32 16.12
N GLU A 213 11.25 -16.01 17.28
CA GLU A 213 10.36 -14.85 17.44
C GLU A 213 11.08 -13.52 17.18
N GLN A 214 12.30 -13.37 17.71
CA GLN A 214 13.13 -12.19 17.46
C GLN A 214 13.47 -12.08 15.96
N ARG A 215 13.82 -13.21 15.32
CA ARG A 215 14.11 -13.23 13.88
C ARG A 215 12.88 -12.88 13.04
N LEU A 216 11.69 -13.35 13.43
CA LEU A 216 10.43 -12.96 12.79
C LEU A 216 10.22 -11.44 12.88
N GLY A 217 10.47 -10.84 14.06
CA GLY A 217 10.44 -9.39 14.22
C GLY A 217 11.39 -8.65 13.28
N GLN A 218 12.62 -9.14 13.11
CA GLN A 218 13.60 -8.57 12.17
C GLN A 218 13.13 -8.63 10.73
N VAL A 219 12.61 -9.78 10.31
CA VAL A 219 12.13 -9.98 8.94
C VAL A 219 10.89 -9.13 8.66
N ARG A 220 10.01 -8.94 9.65
CA ARG A 220 8.86 -8.03 9.52
C ARG A 220 9.29 -6.57 9.41
N LEU A 221 10.32 -6.16 10.16
CA LEU A 221 10.90 -4.82 10.00
C LEU A 221 11.50 -4.62 8.60
N LEU A 222 12.27 -5.59 8.10
CA LEU A 222 12.80 -5.56 6.73
C LEU A 222 11.68 -5.56 5.66
N ALA A 223 10.58 -6.25 5.91
CA ALA A 223 9.40 -6.20 5.05
C ALA A 223 8.78 -4.79 5.01
N ALA A 224 8.71 -4.12 6.16
CA ALA A 224 8.22 -2.74 6.25
C ALA A 224 9.18 -1.74 5.57
N ASP A 225 10.50 -1.92 5.74
CA ASP A 225 11.52 -1.13 5.06
C ASP A 225 11.37 -1.24 3.52
N ALA A 226 11.16 -2.46 3.00
CA ALA A 226 10.96 -2.66 1.56
C ALA A 226 9.67 -2.02 1.02
N LEU A 227 8.60 -1.97 1.83
CA LEU A 227 7.38 -1.26 1.47
C LEU A 227 7.59 0.26 1.48
N ALA A 228 8.36 0.78 2.44
CA ALA A 228 8.72 2.18 2.52
C ALA A 228 9.58 2.64 1.32
N GLU A 229 10.56 1.83 0.93
CA GLU A 229 11.36 2.06 -0.28
C GLU A 229 10.49 2.05 -1.55
N ALA A 230 9.53 1.12 -1.63
CA ALA A 230 8.61 1.07 -2.77
C ALA A 230 7.66 2.29 -2.82
N ALA A 231 7.19 2.78 -1.67
CA ALA A 231 6.28 3.92 -1.57
C ALA A 231 6.94 5.25 -1.98
N THR A 232 8.23 5.40 -1.67
CA THR A 232 9.02 6.61 -1.99
C THR A 232 9.74 6.51 -3.33
N GLY A 233 9.57 5.38 -4.03
CA GLY A 233 10.17 5.13 -5.33
C GLY A 233 9.32 5.65 -6.50
N PRO A 234 9.90 5.81 -7.69
CA PRO A 234 9.21 6.35 -8.87
C PRO A 234 8.15 5.41 -9.48
N THR A 235 8.01 4.19 -8.96
CA THR A 235 7.15 3.14 -9.52
C THR A 235 5.84 2.96 -8.74
N ALA A 236 5.54 3.82 -7.78
CA ALA A 236 4.31 3.74 -7.01
C ALA A 236 3.13 4.29 -7.83
N ASP A 237 2.25 3.42 -8.30
CA ASP A 237 1.05 3.81 -9.05
C ASP A 237 -0.03 4.44 -8.15
N ASP A 238 -0.12 3.99 -6.89
CA ASP A 238 -1.05 4.48 -5.87
C ASP A 238 -0.27 4.80 -4.59
N LEU A 239 0.12 6.06 -4.44
CA LEU A 239 0.93 6.55 -3.32
C LEU A 239 0.21 6.35 -1.98
N GLY A 240 -1.10 6.63 -1.92
CA GLY A 240 -1.89 6.48 -0.69
C GLY A 240 -1.89 5.04 -0.19
N ALA A 241 -2.12 4.07 -1.10
CA ALA A 241 -2.03 2.66 -0.77
C ALA A 241 -0.59 2.24 -0.38
N ALA A 242 0.42 2.78 -1.04
CA ALA A 242 1.82 2.44 -0.78
C ALA A 242 2.29 2.93 0.60
N TYR A 243 2.08 4.22 0.93
CA TYR A 243 2.36 4.77 2.25
C TYR A 243 1.54 4.06 3.33
N GLY A 244 0.25 3.81 3.08
CA GLY A 244 -0.63 3.09 4.00
C GLY A 244 -0.11 1.68 4.33
N ALA A 245 0.35 0.94 3.32
CA ALA A 245 0.92 -0.39 3.50
C ALA A 245 2.23 -0.36 4.31
N ALA A 246 3.11 0.61 4.06
CA ALA A 246 4.37 0.77 4.80
C ALA A 246 4.10 1.10 6.28
N VAL A 247 3.24 2.08 6.56
CA VAL A 247 2.88 2.49 7.93
C VAL A 247 2.20 1.35 8.68
N ALA A 248 1.26 0.63 8.05
CA ALA A 248 0.61 -0.53 8.64
C ALA A 248 1.61 -1.65 8.98
N ALA A 249 2.63 -1.89 8.13
CA ALA A 249 3.66 -2.87 8.40
C ALA A 249 4.53 -2.47 9.61
N TYR A 250 4.93 -1.20 9.70
CA TYR A 250 5.69 -0.68 10.84
C TYR A 250 4.90 -0.73 12.15
N THR A 251 3.62 -0.32 12.15
CA THR A 251 2.79 -0.37 13.37
C THR A 251 2.53 -1.82 13.80
N ALA A 252 2.39 -2.75 12.85
CA ALA A 252 2.30 -4.18 13.13
C ALA A 252 3.55 -4.74 13.82
N VAL A 253 4.76 -4.28 13.48
CA VAL A 253 6.00 -4.68 14.18
C VAL A 253 5.92 -4.30 15.66
N ARG A 254 5.49 -3.07 15.99
CA ARG A 254 5.33 -2.64 17.40
C ARG A 254 4.23 -3.39 18.14
N ALA A 255 3.11 -3.65 17.49
CA ALA A 255 1.97 -4.33 18.09
C ALA A 255 2.26 -5.81 18.37
N GLN A 256 2.95 -6.49 17.44
CA GLN A 256 3.16 -7.94 17.52
C GLN A 256 4.48 -8.32 18.19
N HIS A 257 5.47 -7.42 18.22
CA HIS A 257 6.77 -7.64 18.86
C HIS A 257 7.11 -6.55 19.89
N PRO A 258 6.24 -6.29 20.89
CA PRO A 258 6.47 -5.22 21.86
C PRO A 258 7.74 -5.44 22.68
N GLY A 259 8.49 -4.37 22.93
CA GLY A 259 9.72 -4.41 23.75
C GLY A 259 10.95 -4.99 23.06
N THR A 260 10.85 -5.35 21.78
CA THR A 260 12.01 -5.77 20.97
C THR A 260 12.81 -4.56 20.47
N ALA A 261 14.08 -4.79 20.09
CA ALA A 261 14.90 -3.74 19.50
C ALA A 261 14.28 -3.26 18.18
N GLU A 262 13.71 -4.17 17.41
CA GLU A 262 13.06 -3.92 16.13
C GLU A 262 11.86 -2.97 16.30
N ALA A 263 10.99 -3.21 17.29
CA ALA A 263 9.90 -2.29 17.63
C ALA A 263 10.37 -0.90 18.08
N ALA A 264 11.55 -0.81 18.72
CA ALA A 264 12.13 0.47 19.15
C ALA A 264 12.63 1.34 17.98
N HIS A 265 12.97 0.76 16.82
CA HIS A 265 13.40 1.51 15.64
C HIS A 265 12.23 2.10 14.83
N VAL A 266 11.00 1.61 15.03
CA VAL A 266 9.85 2.00 14.20
C VAL A 266 9.60 3.53 14.16
N PRO A 267 9.65 4.28 15.26
CA PRO A 267 9.47 5.74 15.20
C PRO A 267 10.49 6.43 14.27
N GLU A 268 11.77 6.05 14.37
CA GLU A 268 12.84 6.57 13.51
C GLU A 268 12.61 6.19 12.04
N ARG A 269 12.15 4.95 11.77
CA ARG A 269 11.85 4.48 10.42
C ARG A 269 10.68 5.23 9.78
N LEU A 270 9.66 5.57 10.55
CA LEU A 270 8.55 6.39 10.08
C LEU A 270 8.99 7.84 9.80
N ASP A 271 9.89 8.39 10.60
CA ASP A 271 10.48 9.70 10.33
C ASP A 271 11.34 9.69 9.06
N ALA A 272 12.08 8.61 8.83
CA ALA A 272 12.84 8.39 7.59
C ALA A 272 11.93 8.22 6.37
N LEU A 273 10.80 7.51 6.51
CA LEU A 273 9.79 7.39 5.45
C LEU A 273 9.26 8.77 5.02
N TYR A 274 8.87 9.60 5.99
CA TYR A 274 8.41 10.96 5.72
C TYR A 274 9.51 11.80 5.04
N ALA A 275 10.73 11.74 5.58
CA ALA A 275 11.87 12.49 5.04
C ALA A 275 12.19 12.06 3.59
N ALA A 276 12.10 10.77 3.27
CA ALA A 276 12.33 10.27 1.92
C ALA A 276 11.26 10.74 0.94
N GLY A 277 9.97 10.69 1.33
CA GLY A 277 8.86 11.19 0.51
C GLY A 277 8.87 12.70 0.27
N THR A 278 9.56 13.45 1.14
CA THR A 278 9.64 14.93 1.06
C THR A 278 11.04 15.44 0.73
N ALA A 279 11.98 14.54 0.38
CA ALA A 279 13.39 14.87 0.20
C ALA A 279 13.61 15.86 -0.96
N ASP A 280 12.87 15.67 -2.05
CA ASP A 280 13.05 16.42 -3.29
C ASP A 280 12.16 17.66 -3.34
N LEU A 281 11.69 18.20 -2.20
CA LEU A 281 10.84 19.38 -2.18
C LEU A 281 11.47 20.58 -2.89
N ALA A 282 12.79 20.75 -2.79
CA ALA A 282 13.49 21.88 -3.40
C ALA A 282 13.65 21.73 -4.91
N GLU A 283 13.84 20.51 -5.40
CA GLU A 283 14.09 20.21 -6.81
C GLU A 283 12.81 19.86 -7.60
N ARG A 284 11.85 19.23 -6.93
CA ARG A 284 10.65 18.59 -7.49
C ARG A 284 9.40 18.87 -6.63
N PRO A 285 9.08 20.15 -6.35
CA PRO A 285 8.03 20.51 -5.39
C PRO A 285 6.65 19.99 -5.79
N CYS A 286 6.36 19.91 -7.09
CA CYS A 286 5.07 19.44 -7.58
C CYS A 286 4.87 17.94 -7.36
N GLU A 287 5.90 17.11 -7.49
CA GLU A 287 5.81 15.70 -7.11
C GLU A 287 5.67 15.54 -5.59
N THR A 288 6.41 16.32 -4.80
CA THR A 288 6.31 16.28 -3.33
C THR A 288 4.90 16.64 -2.82
N VAL A 289 4.15 17.49 -3.53
CA VAL A 289 2.73 17.74 -3.20
C VAL A 289 1.90 16.44 -3.25
N ALA A 290 2.16 15.55 -4.21
CA ALA A 290 1.44 14.28 -4.31
C ALA A 290 1.79 13.34 -3.14
N ASP A 291 3.07 13.26 -2.77
CA ASP A 291 3.52 12.52 -1.58
C ASP A 291 2.89 13.06 -0.29
N LEU A 292 2.85 14.38 -0.11
CA LEU A 292 2.24 15.01 1.06
C LEU A 292 0.73 14.75 1.15
N ARG A 293 0.00 14.78 0.03
CA ARG A 293 -1.43 14.40 0.02
C ARG A 293 -1.64 12.94 0.40
N ALA A 294 -0.83 12.03 -0.16
CA ALA A 294 -0.91 10.61 0.20
C ALA A 294 -0.57 10.35 1.68
N LEU A 295 0.37 11.12 2.25
CA LEU A 295 0.68 11.09 3.68
C LEU A 295 -0.44 11.70 4.54
N GLU A 296 -1.14 12.73 4.07
CA GLU A 296 -2.32 13.29 4.74
C GLU A 296 -3.47 12.28 4.82
N ASP A 297 -3.68 11.49 3.76
CA ASP A 297 -4.71 10.44 3.72
C ASP A 297 -4.49 9.32 4.75
N LEU A 298 -3.29 9.22 5.34
CA LEU A 298 -3.01 8.31 6.46
C LEU A 298 -3.84 8.62 7.70
N ALA A 299 -4.48 9.78 7.79
CA ALA A 299 -5.45 10.08 8.85
C ALA A 299 -6.62 9.07 8.90
N ALA A 300 -6.89 8.35 7.79
CA ALA A 300 -7.86 7.25 7.76
C ALA A 300 -7.37 5.95 8.42
N VAL A 301 -6.07 5.84 8.71
CA VAL A 301 -5.46 4.68 9.38
C VAL A 301 -5.47 4.91 10.89
N GLU A 302 -6.20 4.06 11.61
CA GLU A 302 -6.37 4.13 13.07
C GLU A 302 -5.07 3.80 13.84
N SER A 303 -4.12 4.74 13.87
CA SER A 303 -2.92 4.69 14.71
C SER A 303 -2.35 6.09 15.00
N ASP A 304 -1.80 6.28 16.21
CA ASP A 304 -1.19 7.55 16.62
C ASP A 304 -0.02 7.93 15.69
N GLU A 305 0.71 6.95 15.18
CA GLU A 305 1.81 7.15 14.25
C GLU A 305 1.35 7.67 12.90
N ALA A 306 0.26 7.11 12.36
CA ALA A 306 -0.32 7.55 11.10
C ALA A 306 -0.86 8.98 11.21
N GLU A 307 -1.61 9.28 12.29
CA GLU A 307 -2.13 10.63 12.52
C GLU A 307 -1.01 11.66 12.70
N ARG A 308 0.10 11.29 13.36
CA ARG A 308 1.27 12.16 13.47
C ARG A 308 1.87 12.50 12.11
N LEU A 309 1.99 11.51 11.22
CA LEU A 309 2.50 11.73 9.86
C LEU A 309 1.52 12.57 9.02
N ALA A 310 0.23 12.27 9.09
CA ALA A 310 -0.81 13.03 8.41
C ALA A 310 -0.85 14.49 8.87
N SER A 311 -0.78 14.73 10.18
CA SER A 311 -0.74 16.08 10.73
C SER A 311 0.52 16.85 10.30
N ARG A 312 1.66 16.17 10.18
CA ARG A 312 2.88 16.79 9.67
C ARG A 312 2.73 17.15 8.19
N ALA A 313 2.18 16.24 7.39
CA ALA A 313 1.94 16.46 5.97
C ALA A 313 1.00 17.65 5.74
N ARG A 314 -0.11 17.74 6.50
CA ARG A 314 -1.02 18.90 6.48
C ARG A 314 -0.32 20.21 6.76
N SER A 315 0.64 20.23 7.68
CA SER A 315 1.40 21.42 8.03
C SER A 315 2.38 21.84 6.91
N ASP A 316 2.98 20.89 6.21
CA ASP A 316 4.00 21.15 5.19
C ASP A 316 3.39 21.41 3.80
N LEU A 317 2.16 20.93 3.56
CA LEU A 317 1.47 21.01 2.26
C LEU A 317 1.31 22.42 1.71
N PRO A 318 0.93 23.48 2.47
CA PRO A 318 0.88 24.84 1.94
C PRO A 318 2.24 25.35 1.43
N GLY A 319 3.32 24.96 2.11
CA GLY A 319 4.69 25.28 1.71
C GLY A 319 5.04 24.65 0.36
N ALA A 320 4.79 23.35 0.22
CA ALA A 320 5.08 22.60 -0.99
C ALA A 320 4.19 23.00 -2.18
N GLN A 321 2.91 23.23 -1.94
CA GLN A 321 1.97 23.68 -2.96
C GLN A 321 2.37 25.04 -3.53
N PHE A 322 2.82 25.97 -2.68
CA PHE A 322 3.34 27.26 -3.13
C PHE A 322 4.64 27.11 -3.94
N ALA A 323 5.60 26.30 -3.46
CA ALA A 323 6.84 26.03 -4.19
C ALA A 323 6.59 25.40 -5.57
N CYS A 324 5.55 24.55 -5.70
CA CYS A 324 5.12 24.03 -6.99
C CYS A 324 4.63 25.14 -7.92
N GLY A 325 3.84 26.10 -7.40
CA GLY A 325 3.43 27.29 -8.15
C GLY A 325 4.62 28.12 -8.62
N GLU A 326 5.63 28.34 -7.75
CA GLU A 326 6.85 29.07 -8.13
C GLU A 326 7.65 28.36 -9.23
N ALA A 327 7.79 27.02 -9.14
CA ALA A 327 8.46 26.24 -10.17
C ALA A 327 7.75 26.34 -11.52
N ARG A 328 6.42 26.21 -11.54
CA ARG A 328 5.60 26.35 -12.77
C ARG A 328 5.70 27.75 -13.36
N PHE A 329 5.68 28.77 -12.51
CA PHE A 329 5.84 30.15 -12.94
C PHE A 329 7.21 30.37 -13.60
N ALA A 330 8.28 29.83 -13.01
CA ALA A 330 9.63 29.92 -13.57
C ALA A 330 9.78 29.19 -14.92
N GLU A 331 8.97 28.18 -15.17
CA GLU A 331 8.90 27.45 -16.46
C GLU A 331 8.05 28.16 -17.52
N GLY A 332 7.35 29.25 -17.17
CA GLY A 332 6.42 29.96 -18.04
C GLY A 332 5.04 29.29 -18.16
N ALA A 333 4.75 28.29 -17.33
CA ALA A 333 3.44 27.65 -17.22
C ALA A 333 2.53 28.46 -16.28
N PHE A 334 2.21 29.70 -16.68
CA PHE A 334 1.58 30.69 -15.81
C PHE A 334 0.17 30.30 -15.38
N CYS A 335 -0.61 29.67 -16.26
CA CYS A 335 -1.98 29.28 -15.94
C CYS A 335 -1.98 28.18 -14.86
N GLU A 336 -1.13 27.15 -15.02
CA GLU A 336 -0.94 26.08 -14.04
C GLU A 336 -0.31 26.59 -12.74
N ALA A 337 0.56 27.61 -12.82
CA ALA A 337 1.10 28.28 -11.63
C ALA A 337 -0.01 28.97 -10.83
N GLY A 338 -0.92 29.68 -11.51
CA GLY A 338 -2.10 30.30 -10.89
C GLY A 338 -2.95 29.30 -10.13
N ASP A 339 -3.34 28.20 -10.79
CA ASP A 339 -4.10 27.12 -10.14
C ASP A 339 -3.36 26.52 -8.94
N ALA A 340 -2.03 26.39 -9.02
CA ALA A 340 -1.22 25.89 -7.92
C ALA A 340 -1.19 26.85 -6.72
N PHE A 341 -1.11 28.16 -6.95
CA PHE A 341 -1.19 29.17 -5.88
C PHE A 341 -2.59 29.24 -5.27
N GLU A 342 -3.65 29.14 -6.06
CA GLU A 342 -5.04 29.11 -5.55
C GLU A 342 -5.30 27.88 -4.69
N ALA A 343 -4.71 26.74 -5.04
CA ALA A 343 -4.80 25.55 -4.20
C ALA A 343 -4.24 25.80 -2.79
N VAL A 344 -3.28 26.73 -2.60
CA VAL A 344 -2.80 27.14 -1.27
C VAL A 344 -3.91 27.83 -0.48
N LEU A 345 -4.73 28.66 -1.13
CA LEU A 345 -5.82 29.41 -0.51
C LEU A 345 -6.93 28.50 0.04
N ALA A 346 -7.05 27.29 -0.51
CA ALA A 346 -7.99 26.27 -0.06
C ALA A 346 -7.48 25.44 1.14
N LEU A 347 -6.20 25.56 1.52
CA LEU A 347 -5.60 24.73 2.58
C LEU A 347 -5.81 25.35 3.95
N ALA A 348 -6.54 24.64 4.82
CA ALA A 348 -6.82 25.09 6.19
C ALA A 348 -5.58 25.30 7.07
N ALA A 349 -4.46 24.67 6.73
CA ALA A 349 -3.19 24.80 7.45
C ALA A 349 -2.33 25.99 6.98
N ALA A 350 -2.75 26.74 5.94
CA ALA A 350 -2.00 27.88 5.45
C ALA A 350 -1.97 29.02 6.49
N THR A 351 -0.77 29.54 6.75
CA THR A 351 -0.58 30.73 7.61
C THR A 351 -1.09 31.99 6.92
N PRO A 352 -1.54 33.03 7.65
CA PRO A 352 -1.97 34.30 7.04
C PRO A 352 -0.93 34.90 6.09
N GLU A 353 0.35 34.85 6.44
CA GLU A 353 1.44 35.34 5.59
C GLU A 353 1.49 34.60 4.26
N ARG A 354 1.39 33.27 4.30
CA ARG A 354 1.36 32.41 3.11
C ARG A 354 0.11 32.61 2.26
N LEU A 355 -1.04 32.90 2.87
CA LEU A 355 -2.26 33.23 2.13
C LEU A 355 -2.08 34.53 1.34
N THR A 356 -1.53 35.58 1.96
CA THR A 356 -1.25 36.84 1.27
C THR A 356 -0.20 36.68 0.16
N GLU A 357 0.87 35.91 0.40
CA GLU A 357 1.87 35.59 -0.65
C GLU A 357 1.23 34.85 -1.83
N ALA A 358 0.33 33.90 -1.55
CA ALA A 358 -0.39 33.14 -2.56
C ALA A 358 -1.34 34.03 -3.36
N GLU A 359 -2.16 34.88 -2.71
CA GLU A 359 -3.08 35.80 -3.40
C GLU A 359 -2.36 36.71 -4.41
N ASP A 360 -1.26 37.36 -4.01
CA ASP A 360 -0.46 38.18 -4.94
C ASP A 360 0.11 37.32 -6.09
N SER A 361 0.59 36.11 -5.78
CA SER A 361 1.14 35.19 -6.77
C SER A 361 0.08 34.65 -7.75
N VAL A 362 -1.17 34.47 -7.30
CA VAL A 362 -2.30 34.11 -8.16
C VAL A 362 -2.54 35.20 -9.18
N GLY A 363 -2.72 36.44 -8.73
CA GLY A 363 -2.99 37.52 -9.65
C GLY A 363 -1.86 37.67 -10.66
N ARG A 364 -0.59 37.54 -10.22
CA ARG A 364 0.56 37.71 -11.12
C ARG A 364 0.53 36.64 -12.20
N SER A 365 0.22 35.41 -11.81
CA SER A 365 0.16 34.26 -12.72
C SER A 365 -1.01 34.37 -13.69
N LEU A 366 -2.19 34.81 -13.24
CA LEU A 366 -3.36 35.00 -14.09
C LEU A 366 -3.14 36.12 -15.12
N TYR A 367 -2.51 37.23 -14.73
CA TYR A 367 -2.17 38.31 -15.66
C TYR A 367 -1.20 37.82 -16.76
N GLU A 368 -0.10 37.16 -16.38
CA GLU A 368 0.89 36.64 -17.34
C GLU A 368 0.31 35.52 -18.23
N CYS A 369 -0.58 34.67 -17.69
CA CYS A 369 -1.35 33.69 -18.44
C CYS A 369 -2.21 34.39 -19.50
N GLY A 370 -2.95 35.43 -19.11
CA GLY A 370 -3.78 36.24 -20.01
C GLY A 370 -2.97 36.91 -21.12
N VAL A 371 -1.86 37.56 -20.79
CA VAL A 371 -0.94 38.18 -21.75
C VAL A 371 -0.37 37.14 -22.72
N THR A 372 0.09 36.00 -22.22
CA THR A 372 0.64 34.92 -23.06
C THR A 372 -0.40 34.38 -24.05
N HIS A 373 -1.66 34.25 -23.62
CA HIS A 373 -2.75 33.86 -24.51
C HIS A 373 -3.10 34.96 -25.52
N TYR A 374 -3.11 36.23 -25.10
CA TYR A 374 -3.35 37.36 -25.98
C TYR A 374 -2.31 37.44 -27.11
N ASP A 375 -1.02 37.34 -26.76
CA ASP A 375 0.10 37.35 -27.72
C ASP A 375 0.07 36.14 -28.67
N ALA A 376 -0.54 35.03 -28.23
CA ALA A 376 -0.73 33.84 -29.04
C ALA A 376 -2.04 33.86 -29.87
N GLU A 377 -2.74 35.00 -29.92
CA GLU A 377 -4.03 35.18 -30.61
C GLU A 377 -5.12 34.20 -30.13
N ARG A 378 -5.04 33.82 -28.84
CA ARG A 378 -5.96 32.90 -28.16
C ARG A 378 -6.93 33.69 -27.28
N TYR A 379 -7.68 34.59 -27.89
CA TYR A 379 -8.44 35.62 -27.18
C TYR A 379 -9.46 35.09 -26.17
N GLY A 380 -10.17 34.01 -26.49
CA GLY A 380 -11.08 33.38 -25.53
C GLY A 380 -10.37 32.90 -24.25
N GLN A 381 -9.20 32.26 -24.39
CA GLN A 381 -8.41 31.85 -23.21
C GLN A 381 -7.78 33.03 -22.48
N ALA A 382 -7.40 34.10 -23.21
CA ALA A 382 -6.91 35.33 -22.61
C ALA A 382 -7.99 36.00 -21.75
N ARG A 383 -9.22 36.08 -22.29
CA ARG A 383 -10.38 36.57 -21.55
C ARG A 383 -10.61 35.76 -20.27
N ASP A 384 -10.71 34.44 -20.38
CA ASP A 384 -10.97 33.57 -19.22
C ASP A 384 -9.97 33.82 -18.07
N ALA A 385 -8.68 33.97 -18.39
CA ALA A 385 -7.63 34.22 -17.40
C ALA A 385 -7.72 35.62 -16.78
N LEU A 386 -7.95 36.66 -17.61
CA LEU A 386 -8.03 38.05 -17.16
C LEU A 386 -9.31 38.34 -16.37
N GLU A 387 -10.45 37.79 -16.78
CA GLU A 387 -11.71 37.88 -16.03
C GLU A 387 -11.58 37.22 -14.66
N ARG A 388 -10.93 36.04 -14.60
CA ARG A 388 -10.66 35.38 -13.32
C ARG A 388 -9.82 36.25 -12.37
N LEU A 389 -8.89 37.05 -12.91
CA LEU A 389 -8.13 38.03 -12.12
C LEU A 389 -9.03 39.18 -11.65
N VAL A 390 -9.75 39.82 -12.57
CA VAL A 390 -10.59 40.99 -12.26
C VAL A 390 -11.71 40.65 -11.28
N ASP A 391 -12.42 39.55 -11.51
CA ASP A 391 -13.56 39.14 -10.69
C ASP A 391 -13.13 38.50 -9.37
N GLY A 392 -12.07 37.68 -9.40
CA GLY A 392 -11.60 36.91 -8.25
C GLY A 392 -10.70 37.69 -7.30
N TYR A 393 -9.92 38.63 -7.84
CA TYR A 393 -8.86 39.34 -7.11
C TYR A 393 -8.88 40.85 -7.42
N PRO A 394 -10.00 41.55 -7.16
CA PRO A 394 -10.17 42.96 -7.55
C PRO A 394 -9.22 43.94 -6.82
N ASP A 395 -8.72 43.56 -5.64
CA ASP A 395 -7.77 44.37 -4.87
C ASP A 395 -6.32 44.22 -5.37
N ASP A 396 -6.06 43.33 -6.33
CA ASP A 396 -4.75 43.14 -6.94
C ASP A 396 -4.39 44.35 -7.83
N GLY A 397 -3.17 44.86 -7.69
CA GLY A 397 -2.70 46.04 -8.45
C GLY A 397 -2.70 45.86 -9.97
N ARG A 398 -2.78 44.63 -10.48
CA ARG A 398 -2.82 44.28 -11.90
C ARG A 398 -4.25 44.15 -12.43
N ALA A 399 -5.29 44.15 -11.58
CA ALA A 399 -6.69 44.03 -12.00
C ALA A 399 -7.08 45.14 -12.98
N SER A 400 -6.76 46.41 -12.67
CA SER A 400 -7.03 47.54 -13.58
C SER A 400 -6.35 47.40 -14.95
N VAL A 401 -5.12 46.90 -14.99
CA VAL A 401 -4.40 46.68 -16.26
C VAL A 401 -4.99 45.47 -17.02
N ALA A 402 -5.52 44.49 -16.30
CA ALA A 402 -6.24 43.36 -16.88
C ALA A 402 -7.58 43.78 -17.49
N GLU A 403 -8.31 44.72 -16.88
CA GLU A 403 -9.52 45.33 -17.45
C GLU A 403 -9.22 46.03 -18.78
N ASP A 404 -8.14 46.80 -18.85
CA ASP A 404 -7.69 47.41 -20.12
C ASP A 404 -7.37 46.33 -21.16
N LEU A 405 -6.66 45.26 -20.78
CA LEU A 405 -6.34 44.18 -21.71
C LEU A 405 -7.60 43.41 -22.16
N LEU A 406 -8.61 43.27 -21.32
CA LEU A 406 -9.91 42.67 -21.68
C LEU A 406 -10.63 43.45 -22.77
N ILE A 407 -10.57 44.78 -22.74
CA ILE A 407 -11.10 45.63 -23.82
C ILE A 407 -10.35 45.33 -25.13
N ALA A 408 -9.02 45.23 -25.07
CA ALA A 408 -8.22 44.88 -26.24
C ALA A 408 -8.54 43.47 -26.77
N VAL A 409 -8.78 42.50 -25.88
CA VAL A 409 -9.22 41.13 -26.24
C VAL A 409 -10.58 41.18 -26.94
N GLU A 410 -11.53 41.94 -26.40
CA GLU A 410 -12.87 42.09 -26.98
C GLU A 410 -12.85 42.74 -28.37
N ILE A 411 -12.04 43.80 -28.56
CA ILE A 411 -11.84 44.42 -29.87
C ILE A 411 -11.31 43.40 -30.88
N ARG A 412 -10.33 42.58 -30.49
CA ARG A 412 -9.74 41.55 -31.36
C ARG A 412 -10.76 40.48 -31.75
N GLU A 413 -11.51 39.94 -30.79
CA GLU A 413 -12.55 38.95 -31.09
C GLU A 413 -13.66 39.50 -32.01
N VAL A 414 -14.08 40.75 -31.80
CA VAL A 414 -15.05 41.39 -32.69
C VAL A 414 -14.48 41.50 -34.10
N ASN A 415 -13.21 41.88 -34.24
CA ASN A 415 -12.51 41.98 -35.52
C ASN A 415 -12.33 40.64 -36.25
N GLU A 416 -12.35 39.50 -35.54
CA GLU A 416 -12.36 38.17 -36.16
C GLU A 416 -13.74 37.78 -36.72
N GLY A 417 -14.81 38.43 -36.24
CA GLY A 417 -16.18 38.23 -36.67
C GLY A 417 -16.56 38.96 -37.96
N ARG A 418 -17.86 38.96 -38.27
CA ARG A 418 -18.40 39.84 -39.33
C ARG A 418 -18.68 41.20 -38.73
N THR A 419 -18.00 42.23 -39.22
CA THR A 419 -18.18 43.62 -38.82
C THR A 419 -18.53 44.50 -40.02
N GLY A 420 -19.17 45.63 -39.75
CA GLY A 420 -19.19 46.77 -40.68
C GLY A 420 -17.84 47.49 -40.67
N GLU A 421 -17.49 48.17 -41.76
CA GLU A 421 -16.25 48.95 -41.84
C GLU A 421 -16.40 50.30 -41.13
N LEU A 422 -15.50 50.61 -40.20
CA LEU A 422 -15.41 51.92 -39.56
C LEU A 422 -14.28 52.74 -40.23
N PRO A 423 -14.60 53.72 -41.09
CA PRO A 423 -13.58 54.51 -41.78
C PRO A 423 -12.82 55.44 -40.82
N GLU A 424 -11.68 55.96 -41.25
CA GLU A 424 -10.95 56.98 -40.47
C GLU A 424 -11.78 58.25 -40.29
N PRO A 425 -11.70 58.91 -39.12
CA PRO A 425 -12.53 60.05 -38.79
C PRO A 425 -12.06 61.31 -39.53
N THR A 426 -12.95 62.27 -39.74
CA THR A 426 -12.64 63.47 -40.54
C THR A 426 -11.97 64.55 -39.68
N PRO A 427 -10.83 65.13 -40.10
CA PRO A 427 -10.23 66.26 -39.38
C PRO A 427 -11.07 67.52 -39.57
N VAL A 428 -11.54 68.11 -38.47
CA VAL A 428 -12.43 69.29 -38.45
C VAL A 428 -11.82 70.52 -37.78
N GLY A 429 -10.67 70.38 -37.12
CA GLY A 429 -10.02 71.51 -36.45
C GLY A 429 -8.73 71.18 -35.73
N THR A 430 -8.42 72.01 -34.74
CA THR A 430 -7.19 71.93 -33.93
C THR A 430 -7.52 71.55 -32.48
N ALA A 431 -6.72 70.67 -31.90
CA ALA A 431 -6.77 70.27 -30.49
C ALA A 431 -5.57 70.88 -29.71
N PRO A 432 -5.59 70.87 -28.36
CA PRO A 432 -4.43 71.23 -27.56
C PRO A 432 -3.15 70.46 -27.98
N GLY A 433 -2.01 71.13 -27.89
CA GLY A 433 -0.73 70.53 -28.28
C GLY A 433 -0.41 69.29 -27.45
N GLY A 434 -0.16 68.17 -28.13
CA GLY A 434 0.15 66.88 -27.50
C GLY A 434 -1.05 65.96 -27.26
N THR A 435 -2.28 66.40 -27.58
CA THR A 435 -3.48 65.57 -27.50
C THR A 435 -4.21 65.51 -28.85
N VAL A 436 -5.18 64.61 -28.95
CA VAL A 436 -6.16 64.52 -30.02
C VAL A 436 -7.54 64.61 -29.40
N THR A 437 -8.46 65.34 -30.03
CA THR A 437 -9.87 65.31 -29.63
C THR A 437 -10.69 64.63 -30.71
N VAL A 438 -11.43 63.58 -30.36
CA VAL A 438 -12.32 62.87 -31.30
C VAL A 438 -13.75 63.03 -30.81
N LYS A 439 -14.58 63.74 -31.57
CA LYS A 439 -16.01 63.85 -31.31
C LYS A 439 -16.74 62.77 -32.10
N VAL A 440 -17.36 61.83 -31.40
CA VAL A 440 -18.21 60.81 -32.02
C VAL A 440 -19.67 61.20 -31.80
N VAL A 441 -20.47 61.17 -32.85
CA VAL A 441 -21.89 61.54 -32.82
C VAL A 441 -22.75 60.31 -33.11
N ASN A 442 -23.75 60.05 -32.25
CA ASN A 442 -24.73 58.98 -32.46
C ASN A 442 -25.94 59.50 -33.24
N ASP A 443 -26.09 59.09 -34.50
CA ASP A 443 -27.28 59.30 -35.35
C ASP A 443 -28.14 58.04 -35.45
N SER A 444 -28.20 57.26 -34.38
CA SER A 444 -28.95 56.01 -34.32
C SER A 444 -29.97 56.02 -33.17
N PRO A 445 -31.12 55.33 -33.33
CA PRO A 445 -32.11 55.18 -32.27
C PRO A 445 -31.66 54.25 -31.14
N GLU A 446 -30.51 53.57 -31.28
CA GLU A 446 -29.92 52.71 -30.26
C GLU A 446 -28.77 53.43 -29.54
N ALA A 447 -28.55 53.10 -28.26
CA ALA A 447 -27.37 53.53 -27.52
C ALA A 447 -26.13 52.80 -28.04
N LEU A 448 -25.00 53.51 -28.09
CA LEU A 448 -23.74 52.97 -28.60
C LEU A 448 -22.72 52.80 -27.47
N GLU A 449 -21.88 51.79 -27.62
CA GLU A 449 -20.65 51.63 -26.88
C GLU A 449 -19.48 51.67 -27.86
N ILE A 450 -18.47 52.44 -27.48
CA ILE A 450 -17.21 52.60 -28.19
C ILE A 450 -16.14 51.93 -27.34
N LEU A 451 -15.38 51.02 -27.96
CA LEU A 451 -14.20 50.39 -27.39
C LEU A 451 -13.00 50.84 -28.23
N TRP A 452 -11.90 51.21 -27.60
CA TRP A 452 -10.65 51.52 -28.30
C TRP A 452 -9.44 50.94 -27.59
N THR A 453 -8.42 50.55 -28.37
CA THR A 453 -7.11 50.17 -27.85
C THR A 453 -5.99 50.68 -28.76
N GLY A 454 -4.87 51.10 -28.19
CA GLY A 454 -3.76 51.76 -28.88
C GLY A 454 -2.73 52.32 -27.88
N PRO A 455 -2.26 53.58 -28.02
CA PRO A 455 -1.48 54.26 -26.99
C PRO A 455 -2.12 54.29 -25.60
N GLU A 456 -3.45 54.26 -25.56
CA GLU A 456 -4.25 54.03 -24.36
C GLU A 456 -5.47 53.18 -24.72
N THR A 457 -6.13 52.60 -23.72
CA THR A 457 -7.30 51.74 -23.88
C THR A 457 -8.47 52.33 -23.08
N GLY A 458 -9.69 52.12 -23.53
CA GLY A 458 -10.86 52.56 -22.79
C GLY A 458 -12.17 52.30 -23.49
N THR A 459 -13.24 52.70 -22.81
CA THR A 459 -14.62 52.58 -23.31
C THR A 459 -15.39 53.88 -23.10
N ALA A 460 -16.40 54.11 -23.93
CA ALA A 460 -17.33 55.22 -23.79
C ALA A 460 -18.73 54.81 -24.27
N THR A 461 -19.75 55.34 -23.62
CA THR A 461 -21.15 55.09 -23.97
C THR A 461 -21.81 56.35 -24.48
N LEU A 462 -22.55 56.26 -25.59
CA LEU A 462 -23.35 57.35 -26.13
C LEU A 462 -24.83 56.99 -26.02
N ASP A 463 -25.61 57.93 -25.50
CA ASP A 463 -27.06 57.78 -25.41
C ASP A 463 -27.71 57.62 -26.80
N ALA A 464 -28.85 56.94 -26.82
CA ALA A 464 -29.67 56.80 -28.03
C ALA A 464 -30.20 58.15 -28.53
N CYS A 465 -30.22 58.35 -29.85
CA CYS A 465 -30.87 59.52 -30.44
C CYS A 465 -32.40 59.30 -30.53
N ALA A 466 -33.14 59.97 -29.65
CA ALA A 466 -34.60 59.81 -29.52
C ALA A 466 -35.39 60.18 -30.79
N ASP A 467 -34.89 61.14 -31.57
CA ASP A 467 -35.55 61.66 -32.78
C ASP A 467 -35.00 61.05 -34.08
N CYS A 468 -34.02 60.14 -33.98
CA CYS A 468 -33.42 59.47 -35.13
C CYS A 468 -34.25 58.25 -35.55
N THR A 469 -34.26 57.96 -36.85
CA THR A 469 -34.93 56.77 -37.42
C THR A 469 -33.89 55.89 -38.10
N THR A 470 -34.05 54.56 -38.02
CA THR A 470 -33.22 53.61 -38.78
C THR A 470 -33.40 53.89 -40.27
N ARG A 471 -32.31 54.26 -40.96
CA ARG A 471 -32.36 54.56 -42.40
C ARG A 471 -32.04 53.28 -43.18
N GLY A 472 -32.99 52.84 -44.02
CA GLY A 472 -32.89 51.59 -44.78
C GLY A 472 -32.05 51.64 -46.06
N GLU A 473 -31.56 52.81 -46.45
CA GLU A 473 -30.71 53.01 -47.63
C GLU A 473 -30.05 54.38 -47.50
N LEU A 474 -28.73 54.42 -47.29
CA LEU A 474 -27.92 55.60 -47.53
C LEU A 474 -26.96 55.28 -48.67
N ASP A 475 -27.12 56.00 -49.77
CA ASP A 475 -26.19 56.07 -50.90
C ASP A 475 -24.81 56.50 -50.37
N GLY A 476 -23.98 55.55 -49.94
CA GLY A 476 -22.52 55.55 -50.04
C GLY A 476 -21.72 56.77 -49.55
N VAL A 477 -22.25 57.63 -48.68
CA VAL A 477 -21.50 58.82 -48.20
C VAL A 477 -21.50 58.88 -46.67
N PHE A 478 -20.46 58.29 -46.07
CA PHE A 478 -20.08 58.40 -44.65
C PHE A 478 -19.61 59.81 -44.22
N GLY A 479 -20.08 60.89 -44.86
CA GLY A 479 -19.53 62.24 -44.68
C GLY A 479 -20.54 63.38 -44.45
N GLU A 480 -21.83 63.18 -44.71
CA GLU A 480 -22.86 64.24 -44.59
C GLU A 480 -24.00 63.89 -43.59
N ALA A 481 -23.89 62.76 -42.89
CA ALA A 481 -24.98 62.21 -42.07
C ALA A 481 -25.30 63.02 -40.80
N CYS A 482 -24.41 63.91 -40.36
CA CYS A 482 -24.60 64.79 -39.21
C CYS A 482 -25.21 66.13 -39.61
N GLY A 483 -26.53 66.15 -39.77
CA GLY A 483 -27.31 67.37 -40.04
C GLY A 483 -27.08 68.43 -38.96
N THR A 484 -26.97 69.70 -39.36
CA THR A 484 -26.53 70.82 -38.51
C THR A 484 -27.58 71.32 -37.50
N ASP A 485 -28.79 70.76 -37.51
CA ASP A 485 -29.98 71.44 -36.99
C ASP A 485 -30.64 70.76 -35.78
N ALA A 486 -30.16 69.60 -35.33
CA ALA A 486 -30.67 68.89 -34.14
C ALA A 486 -29.56 68.51 -33.16
N GLU A 487 -29.82 68.65 -31.85
CA GLU A 487 -28.90 68.30 -30.77
C GLU A 487 -28.81 66.77 -30.67
N ARG A 488 -27.76 66.18 -31.24
CA ARG A 488 -27.53 64.73 -31.21
C ARG A 488 -26.65 64.34 -30.02
N PRO A 489 -26.88 63.16 -29.41
CA PRO A 489 -25.94 62.61 -28.44
C PRO A 489 -24.56 62.49 -29.07
N ALA A 490 -23.56 63.06 -28.39
CA ALA A 490 -22.19 63.06 -28.85
C ALA A 490 -21.25 62.96 -27.65
N GLU A 491 -20.16 62.23 -27.82
CA GLU A 491 -19.10 62.11 -26.84
C GLU A 491 -17.81 62.68 -27.43
N THR A 492 -17.06 63.45 -26.63
CA THR A 492 -15.76 64.00 -27.06
C THR A 492 -14.65 63.34 -26.27
N LEU A 493 -13.95 62.42 -26.92
CA LEU A 493 -12.81 61.71 -26.36
C LEU A 493 -11.56 62.60 -26.47
N THR A 494 -10.77 62.67 -25.40
CA THR A 494 -9.44 63.28 -25.43
C THR A 494 -8.41 62.17 -25.35
N LEU A 495 -7.71 61.93 -26.45
CA LEU A 495 -6.81 60.79 -26.61
C LEU A 495 -5.36 61.23 -26.85
N ALA A 496 -4.41 60.34 -26.57
CA ALA A 496 -3.04 60.45 -27.01
C ALA A 496 -2.93 60.30 -28.54
N PRO A 497 -1.95 60.93 -29.20
CA PRO A 497 -1.71 60.73 -30.63
C PRO A 497 -1.13 59.34 -30.90
N GLY A 498 -1.62 58.65 -31.93
CA GLY A 498 -1.14 57.33 -32.34
C GLY A 498 -2.12 56.54 -33.18
N ALA A 499 -1.83 55.26 -33.36
CA ALA A 499 -2.70 54.31 -34.06
C ALA A 499 -3.62 53.60 -33.06
N TYR A 500 -4.91 53.56 -33.35
CA TYR A 500 -5.93 52.91 -32.54
C TYR A 500 -6.69 51.88 -33.35
N GLU A 501 -7.10 50.80 -32.71
CA GLU A 501 -8.16 49.91 -33.18
C GLU A 501 -9.43 50.20 -32.39
N LEU A 502 -10.56 50.27 -33.08
CA LEU A 502 -11.83 50.65 -32.48
C LEU A 502 -12.95 49.71 -32.88
N VAL A 503 -13.88 49.53 -31.96
CA VAL A 503 -15.18 48.88 -32.19
C VAL A 503 -16.27 49.82 -31.71
N ILE A 504 -17.28 50.04 -32.56
CA ILE A 504 -18.53 50.70 -32.19
C ILE A 504 -19.65 49.66 -32.32
N ARG A 505 -20.40 49.47 -31.24
CA ARG A 505 -21.52 48.52 -31.19
C ARG A 505 -22.73 49.10 -30.47
N THR A 506 -23.88 48.48 -30.63
CA THR A 506 -25.08 48.86 -29.87
C THR A 506 -25.16 48.10 -28.56
N THR A 507 -25.63 48.74 -27.49
CA THR A 507 -25.83 48.10 -26.16
C THR A 507 -27.21 47.48 -25.99
N THR A 508 -28.16 47.79 -26.88
CA THR A 508 -29.59 47.44 -26.76
C THR A 508 -30.15 46.60 -27.91
N GLY A 509 -29.43 46.47 -29.03
CA GLY A 509 -29.90 45.79 -30.24
C GLY A 509 -29.14 44.49 -30.57
N ALA A 510 -29.68 43.33 -30.16
CA ALA A 510 -29.04 42.01 -30.30
C ALA A 510 -28.81 41.50 -31.74
N PHE A 511 -29.15 42.28 -32.77
CA PHE A 511 -29.08 41.86 -34.19
C PHE A 511 -28.29 42.84 -35.08
N LEU A 512 -27.60 43.82 -34.49
CA LEU A 512 -26.83 44.80 -35.25
C LEU A 512 -25.36 44.40 -35.28
N SER A 513 -24.81 44.27 -36.49
CA SER A 513 -23.39 43.98 -36.69
C SER A 513 -22.54 45.13 -36.12
N PRO A 514 -21.54 44.84 -35.26
CA PRO A 514 -20.62 45.87 -34.78
C PRO A 514 -19.80 46.43 -35.96
N HIS A 515 -19.37 47.69 -35.87
CA HIS A 515 -18.44 48.28 -36.82
C HIS A 515 -17.06 48.34 -36.21
N ALA A 516 -16.04 48.06 -37.00
CA ALA A 516 -14.67 48.07 -36.53
C ALA A 516 -13.71 48.63 -37.58
N GLY A 517 -12.62 49.24 -37.10
CA GLY A 517 -11.65 49.89 -37.97
C GLY A 517 -10.41 50.36 -37.22
N ALA A 518 -9.42 50.82 -37.99
CA ALA A 518 -8.17 51.34 -37.47
C ALA A 518 -8.06 52.84 -37.78
N TRP A 519 -7.76 53.65 -36.76
CA TRP A 519 -7.64 55.10 -36.87
C TRP A 519 -6.22 55.58 -36.58
N HIS A 520 -5.67 56.43 -37.45
CA HIS A 520 -4.42 57.13 -37.20
C HIS A 520 -4.68 58.58 -36.77
N LEU A 521 -4.43 58.86 -35.49
CA LEU A 521 -4.75 60.13 -34.87
C LEU A 521 -3.50 61.01 -34.71
N SER A 522 -3.48 62.12 -35.46
CA SER A 522 -2.36 63.08 -35.44
C SER A 522 -2.45 64.10 -34.30
N ALA A 523 -1.32 64.36 -33.64
CA ALA A 523 -1.23 65.30 -32.51
C ALA A 523 -1.69 66.73 -32.88
N GLY A 524 -2.46 67.36 -31.99
CA GLY A 524 -2.96 68.73 -32.16
C GLY A 524 -4.11 68.85 -33.17
N THR A 525 -4.70 67.74 -33.60
CA THR A 525 -5.84 67.71 -34.53
C THR A 525 -7.13 67.37 -33.79
N ALA A 526 -8.23 68.03 -34.17
CA ALA A 526 -9.58 67.66 -33.76
C ALA A 526 -10.25 66.90 -34.90
N TYR A 527 -10.81 65.73 -34.59
CA TYR A 527 -11.54 64.87 -35.50
C TYR A 527 -13.02 64.80 -35.12
N GLU A 528 -13.87 64.59 -36.10
CA GLU A 528 -15.30 64.31 -35.91
C GLU A 528 -15.69 63.11 -36.76
N ASP A 529 -16.47 62.21 -36.17
CA ASP A 529 -17.05 61.06 -36.85
C ASP A 529 -18.53 60.90 -36.49
N CYS A 530 -19.32 60.44 -37.46
CA CYS A 530 -20.77 60.36 -37.37
C CYS A 530 -21.21 58.92 -37.62
N TYR A 531 -21.71 58.26 -36.58
CA TYR A 531 -22.17 56.88 -36.67
C TYR A 531 -23.69 56.82 -36.89
N ALA A 532 -24.11 56.06 -37.90
CA ALA A 532 -25.52 55.78 -38.17
C ALA A 532 -25.71 54.29 -38.43
N LEU A 533 -26.80 53.71 -37.89
CA LEU A 533 -27.17 52.33 -38.20
C LEU A 533 -27.82 52.24 -39.58
N ALA A 534 -27.24 51.41 -40.46
CA ALA A 534 -27.88 50.93 -41.67
C ALA A 534 -28.40 49.50 -41.43
N SER A 535 -29.61 49.18 -41.91
CA SER A 535 -30.10 47.79 -41.87
C SER A 535 -29.40 46.96 -42.95
N ASP A 536 -28.75 45.86 -42.56
CA ASP A 536 -28.24 44.88 -43.52
C ASP A 536 -29.39 44.34 -44.39
N ALA A 537 -29.29 44.53 -45.70
CA ALA A 537 -30.20 43.88 -46.65
C ALA A 537 -29.97 42.37 -46.60
N THR A 538 -31.05 41.62 -46.37
CA THR A 538 -31.13 40.16 -46.37
C THR A 538 -30.53 39.48 -47.60
#